data_AF-A0A7E5VBY0-F1
#
_entry.id   AF-A0A7E5VBY0-F1
#
_cell.length_a   1.000
_cell.length_b   1.000
_cell.length_c   1.000
_cell.angle_alpha   90.00
_cell.angle_beta   90.00
_cell.angle_gamma   90.00
#
_symmetry.space_group_name_H-M   'P 1'
#
loop_
_entity.id
_entity.type
_entity.pdbx_description
1 polymer ?
#
loop_
_entity_poly.entity_id
_entity_poly.type
_entity_poly.pdbx_seq_one_letter_code
_entity_poly.pdbx_strand_id
1 'polypeptide(L)'
;MDTVLAPFLDTYHRNIQNSYQQLTGKILRRIKDEINAAIQKKQQIYTELTQLADDLKVPVMCDEERRTARTVASRHVAAIYACTEDARGSIAKMGKYAEEMIGITRNHMQATLVEATRAFEVTGSGAQRSGVLPKTDVSPCLQELSRAAVVLGYELDLSLTNARRHNEQSCERLTSCTSRARRHTEDVVIALRDQLYQCVYA
;
A
#
# COMPACT_ATOMS: atom_id res chain seq x y z
N MET A 1 -26.48 -21.78 13.51
CA MET A 1 -25.66 -21.91 12.29
C MET A 1 -25.10 -20.55 11.90
N ASP A 2 -25.92 -19.51 11.70
CA ASP A 2 -25.46 -18.11 11.61
C ASP A 2 -24.59 -17.67 12.80
N THR A 3 -24.86 -18.24 13.98
CA THR A 3 -24.13 -17.98 15.22
C THR A 3 -22.69 -18.50 15.28
N VAL A 4 -22.27 -19.40 14.38
CA VAL A 4 -20.89 -19.95 14.37
C VAL A 4 -20.06 -19.37 13.22
N LEU A 5 -20.69 -19.10 12.08
CA LEU A 5 -20.01 -18.61 10.90
C LEU A 5 -19.74 -17.10 10.94
N ALA A 6 -20.68 -16.32 11.46
CA ALA A 6 -20.55 -14.87 11.55
C ALA A 6 -19.34 -14.44 12.42
N PRO A 7 -19.10 -15.01 13.61
CA PRO A 7 -17.92 -14.67 14.41
C PRO A 7 -16.59 -14.98 13.72
N PHE A 8 -16.53 -16.06 12.93
CA PHE A 8 -15.33 -16.40 12.16
C PHE A 8 -15.08 -15.37 11.05
N LEU A 9 -16.10 -15.06 10.25
CA LEU A 9 -16.01 -14.05 9.19
C LEU A 9 -15.69 -12.66 9.72
N ASP A 10 -16.26 -12.28 10.87
CA ASP A 10 -15.98 -11.01 11.53
C ASP A 10 -14.53 -10.93 12.00
N THR A 11 -14.03 -12.00 12.63
CA THR A 11 -12.62 -12.10 13.06
C THR A 11 -11.67 -12.05 11.87
N TYR A 12 -12.01 -12.78 10.81
CA TYR A 12 -11.27 -12.82 9.55
C TYR A 12 -11.19 -11.43 8.89
N HIS A 13 -12.33 -10.77 8.76
CA HIS A 13 -12.44 -9.44 8.19
C HIS A 13 -11.62 -8.42 9.00
N ARG A 14 -11.75 -8.47 10.33
CA ARG A 14 -11.00 -7.60 11.23
C ARG A 14 -9.48 -7.83 11.13
N ASN A 15 -9.04 -9.08 10.98
CA ASN A 15 -7.62 -9.41 10.83
C ASN A 15 -7.03 -8.91 9.50
N ILE A 16 -7.76 -9.04 8.40
CA ILE A 16 -7.37 -8.47 7.11
C ILE A 16 -7.31 -6.94 7.20
N GLN A 17 -8.36 -6.31 7.72
CA GLN A 17 -8.42 -4.86 7.85
C GLN A 17 -7.28 -4.31 8.71
N ASN A 18 -7.03 -4.90 9.88
CA ASN A 18 -5.93 -4.50 10.76
C ASN A 18 -4.59 -4.66 10.07
N SER A 19 -4.36 -5.80 9.41
CA SER A 19 -3.11 -6.06 8.69
C SER A 19 -2.90 -5.05 7.54
N TYR A 20 -3.96 -4.76 6.79
CA TYR A 20 -3.95 -3.77 5.73
C TYR A 20 -3.64 -2.37 6.26
N GLN A 21 -4.29 -1.94 7.36
CA GLN A 21 -4.04 -0.66 8.00
C GLN A 21 -2.60 -0.52 8.51
N GLN A 22 -2.06 -1.57 9.13
CA GLN A 22 -0.67 -1.59 9.59
C GLN A 22 0.31 -1.45 8.43
N LEU A 23 0.11 -2.21 7.35
CA LEU A 23 0.97 -2.21 6.18
C LEU A 23 0.92 -0.88 5.42
N THR A 24 -0.28 -0.36 5.17
CA THR A 24 -0.45 0.91 4.46
C THR A 24 0.00 2.10 5.29
N GLY A 25 -0.21 2.08 6.61
CA GLY A 25 0.21 3.14 7.52
C GLY A 25 1.71 3.42 7.46
N LYS A 26 2.55 2.38 7.33
CA LYS A 26 4.01 2.53 7.20
C LYS A 26 4.39 3.27 5.91
N ILE A 27 3.80 2.90 4.77
CA ILE A 27 4.05 3.56 3.47
C ILE A 27 3.53 5.01 3.50
N LEU A 28 2.32 5.23 4.03
CA LEU A 28 1.71 6.57 4.10
C LEU A 28 2.53 7.55 4.94
N ARG A 29 3.04 7.11 6.10
CA ARG A 29 3.95 7.94 6.91
C ARG A 29 5.21 8.29 6.11
N ARG A 30 5.81 7.29 5.46
CA ARG A 30 7.02 7.52 4.66
C ARG A 30 6.78 8.48 3.49
N ILE A 31 5.65 8.36 2.79
CA ILE A 31 5.26 9.30 1.74
C ILE A 31 5.18 10.74 2.30
N LYS A 32 4.53 10.91 3.46
CA LYS A 32 4.42 12.22 4.10
C LYS A 32 5.80 12.79 4.46
N ASP A 33 6.68 11.98 5.02
CA ASP A 33 8.02 12.39 5.41
C ASP A 33 8.87 12.79 4.19
N GLU A 34 8.80 12.02 3.10
CA GLU A 34 9.50 12.32 1.84
C GLU A 34 9.01 13.62 1.19
N ILE A 35 7.69 13.87 1.17
CA ILE A 35 7.12 15.12 0.65
C ILE A 35 7.57 16.31 1.51
N ASN A 36 7.51 16.19 2.83
CA ASN A 36 7.95 17.27 3.74
C ASN A 36 9.44 17.56 3.56
N ALA A 37 10.28 16.53 3.46
CA ALA A 37 11.71 16.67 3.20
C ALA A 37 11.98 17.35 1.84
N ALA A 38 11.22 16.98 0.80
CA ALA A 38 11.35 17.60 -0.52
C ALA A 38 10.97 19.09 -0.52
N ILE A 39 9.94 19.48 0.24
CA ILE A 39 9.53 20.88 0.39
C ILE A 39 10.62 21.67 1.14
N GLN A 40 11.19 21.12 2.20
CA GLN A 40 12.31 21.74 2.92
C GLN A 40 13.54 21.89 2.02
N LYS A 41 13.90 20.84 1.27
CA LYS A 41 15.01 20.89 0.31
C LYS A 41 14.78 21.91 -0.80
N LYS A 42 13.54 22.04 -1.29
CA LYS A 42 13.16 23.10 -2.25
C LYS A 42 13.48 24.49 -1.72
N GLN A 43 13.12 24.77 -0.47
CA GLN A 43 13.41 26.06 0.17
C GLN A 43 14.92 26.27 0.31
N GLN A 44 15.66 25.26 0.77
CA GLN A 44 17.13 25.32 0.88
C GLN A 44 17.80 25.63 -0.46
N ILE A 45 17.47 24.89 -1.53
CA ILE A 45 18.02 25.12 -2.87
C ILE A 45 17.72 26.53 -3.35
N TYR A 46 16.48 27.01 -3.13
CA TYR A 46 16.10 28.36 -3.53
C TYR A 46 16.93 29.42 -2.78
N THR A 47 17.07 29.27 -1.46
CA THR A 47 17.84 30.21 -0.65
C THR A 47 19.33 30.19 -1.01
N GLU A 48 19.94 29.01 -1.12
CA GLU A 48 21.36 28.85 -1.45
C GLU A 48 21.69 29.44 -2.83
N LEU A 49 20.90 29.12 -3.86
CA LEU A 49 21.15 29.61 -5.21
C LEU A 49 20.85 31.10 -5.36
N THR A 50 19.81 31.61 -4.68
CA THR A 50 19.49 33.05 -4.72
C THR A 50 20.54 33.86 -3.98
N GLN A 51 20.95 33.40 -2.79
CA GLN A 51 21.98 34.07 -2.00
C GLN A 51 23.33 34.05 -2.71
N LEU A 52 23.71 32.93 -3.32
CA LEU A 52 24.91 32.86 -4.16
C LEU A 52 24.86 33.86 -5.33
N ALA A 53 23.71 33.97 -6.00
CA ALA A 53 23.55 34.91 -7.10
C ALA A 53 23.65 36.38 -6.65
N ASP A 54 23.10 36.69 -5.47
CA ASP A 54 23.17 38.04 -4.88
C ASP A 54 24.61 38.36 -4.42
N ASP A 55 25.32 37.41 -3.79
CA ASP A 55 26.71 37.54 -3.34
C ASP A 55 27.67 37.78 -4.52
N LEU A 56 27.46 37.06 -5.62
CA LEU A 56 28.22 37.20 -6.86
C LEU A 56 27.86 38.45 -7.68
N LYS A 57 26.83 39.20 -7.28
CA LYS A 57 26.26 40.33 -8.04
C LYS A 57 26.02 39.94 -9.51
N VAL A 58 25.43 38.77 -9.71
CA VAL A 58 25.25 38.18 -11.04
C VAL A 58 24.62 39.21 -11.99
N PRO A 59 25.28 39.56 -13.10
CA PRO A 59 24.77 40.54 -14.06
C PRO A 59 23.42 40.09 -14.65
N VAL A 60 22.60 41.05 -15.08
CA VAL A 60 21.29 40.80 -15.72
C VAL A 60 21.41 39.89 -16.96
N MET A 61 22.59 39.81 -17.58
CA MET A 61 22.88 38.91 -18.69
C MET A 61 22.86 37.41 -18.33
N CYS A 62 22.91 37.05 -17.03
CA CYS A 62 22.77 35.65 -16.56
C CYS A 62 21.37 35.38 -15.93
N ASP A 63 20.33 36.07 -16.41
CA ASP A 63 18.95 35.88 -15.94
C ASP A 63 18.38 34.49 -16.26
N GLU A 64 18.92 33.82 -17.28
CA GLU A 64 18.54 32.45 -17.65
C GLU A 64 18.94 31.45 -16.55
N GLU A 65 20.13 31.56 -15.98
CA GLU A 65 20.62 30.76 -14.87
C GLU A 65 19.79 30.99 -13.61
N ARG A 66 19.41 32.25 -13.36
CA ARG A 66 18.55 32.65 -12.23
C ARG A 66 17.13 32.05 -12.36
N ARG A 67 16.57 32.01 -13.58
CA ARG A 67 15.31 31.28 -13.84
C ARG A 67 15.48 29.78 -13.67
N THR A 68 16.60 29.24 -14.12
CA THR A 68 16.91 27.80 -14.04
C THR A 68 16.97 27.34 -12.57
N ALA A 69 17.55 28.12 -11.67
CA ALA A 69 17.53 27.86 -10.22
C ALA A 69 16.12 27.64 -9.65
N ARG A 70 15.13 28.45 -10.06
CA ARG A 70 13.72 28.31 -9.64
C ARG A 70 13.07 27.04 -10.19
N THR A 71 13.48 26.62 -11.39
CA THR A 71 12.94 25.41 -12.04
C THR A 71 13.52 24.13 -11.44
N VAL A 72 14.79 24.10 -11.03
CA VAL A 72 15.44 22.93 -10.42
C VAL A 72 14.75 22.54 -9.11
N ALA A 73 14.53 23.52 -8.23
CA ALA A 73 13.80 23.35 -6.98
C ALA A 73 12.38 22.78 -7.20
N SER A 74 11.69 23.21 -8.26
CA SER A 74 10.35 22.72 -8.60
C SER A 74 10.37 21.32 -9.23
N ARG A 75 11.39 21.01 -10.04
CA ARG A 75 11.62 19.68 -10.61
C ARG A 75 11.93 18.62 -9.54
N HIS A 76 12.70 18.97 -8.51
CA HIS A 76 12.96 18.08 -7.38
C HIS A 76 11.67 17.60 -6.72
N VAL A 77 10.79 18.55 -6.37
CA VAL A 77 9.50 18.26 -5.75
C VAL A 77 8.63 17.41 -6.67
N ALA A 78 8.56 17.72 -7.96
CA ALA A 78 7.82 16.92 -8.93
C ALA A 78 8.33 15.48 -9.03
N ALA A 79 9.65 15.27 -9.03
CA ALA A 79 10.26 13.94 -9.07
C ALA A 79 9.93 13.12 -7.81
N ILE A 80 9.97 13.74 -6.62
CA ILE A 80 9.55 13.08 -5.38
C ILE A 80 8.06 12.75 -5.40
N TYR A 81 7.20 13.66 -5.88
CA TYR A 81 5.77 13.37 -6.04
C TYR A 81 5.52 12.17 -6.95
N ALA A 82 6.22 12.07 -8.08
CA ALA A 82 6.13 10.91 -8.98
C ALA A 82 6.49 9.61 -8.24
N CYS A 83 7.61 9.58 -7.50
CA CYS A 83 7.98 8.42 -6.68
C CYS A 83 6.91 8.06 -5.64
N THR A 84 6.24 9.05 -5.05
CA THR A 84 5.18 8.81 -4.05
C THR A 84 3.86 8.37 -4.66
N GLU A 85 3.55 8.76 -5.91
CA GLU A 85 2.35 8.30 -6.62
C GLU A 85 2.43 6.82 -6.97
N ASP A 86 3.60 6.31 -7.34
CA ASP A 86 3.81 4.86 -7.53
C ASP A 86 3.52 4.08 -6.25
N ALA A 87 3.95 4.61 -5.10
CA ALA A 87 3.67 4.02 -3.79
C ALA A 87 2.17 4.11 -3.41
N ARG A 88 1.48 5.19 -3.77
CA ARG A 88 0.01 5.31 -3.62
C ARG A 88 -0.73 4.30 -4.50
N GLY A 89 -0.31 4.13 -5.75
CA GLY A 89 -0.83 3.12 -6.65
C GLY A 89 -0.66 1.70 -6.09
N SER A 90 0.47 1.41 -5.46
CA SER A 90 0.69 0.15 -4.74
C SER A 90 -0.29 -0.03 -3.57
N ILE A 91 -0.54 1.01 -2.78
CA ILE A 91 -1.52 0.95 -1.68
C ILE A 91 -2.91 0.63 -2.24
N ALA A 92 -3.34 1.33 -3.30
CA ALA A 92 -4.65 1.09 -3.92
C ALA A 92 -4.81 -0.35 -4.42
N LYS A 93 -3.77 -0.93 -5.03
CA LYS A 93 -3.77 -2.35 -5.45
C LYS A 93 -3.90 -3.29 -4.26
N MET A 94 -3.20 -3.02 -3.16
CA MET A 94 -3.33 -3.81 -1.94
C MET A 94 -4.75 -3.74 -1.35
N GLY A 95 -5.41 -2.57 -1.45
CA GLY A 95 -6.80 -2.40 -1.00
C GLY A 95 -7.77 -3.28 -1.78
N LYS A 96 -7.67 -3.25 -3.12
CA LYS A 96 -8.46 -4.13 -4.00
C LYS A 96 -8.22 -5.61 -3.71
N TYR A 97 -6.95 -6.00 -3.52
CA TYR A 97 -6.61 -7.38 -3.18
C TYR A 97 -7.24 -7.83 -1.85
N ALA A 98 -7.23 -6.96 -0.84
CA ALA A 98 -7.89 -7.25 0.44
C ALA A 98 -9.41 -7.44 0.26
N GLU A 99 -10.06 -6.58 -0.52
CA GLU A 99 -11.50 -6.70 -0.83
C GLU A 99 -11.82 -8.00 -1.58
N GLU A 100 -11.03 -8.38 -2.58
CA GLU A 100 -11.18 -9.63 -3.34
C GLU A 100 -11.04 -10.85 -2.43
N MET A 101 -10.03 -10.89 -1.56
CA MET A 101 -9.83 -11.99 -0.61
C MET A 101 -10.99 -12.15 0.38
N ILE A 102 -11.53 -11.03 0.87
CA ILE A 102 -12.75 -11.03 1.70
C ILE A 102 -13.92 -11.62 0.92
N GLY A 103 -14.11 -11.21 -0.34
CA GLY A 103 -15.16 -11.71 -1.21
C GLY A 103 -15.07 -13.22 -1.48
N ILE A 104 -13.88 -13.71 -1.84
CA ILE A 104 -13.63 -15.14 -2.06
C ILE A 104 -13.96 -15.96 -0.81
N THR A 105 -13.48 -15.50 0.35
CA THR A 105 -13.69 -16.19 1.63
C THR A 105 -15.17 -16.27 1.97
N ARG A 106 -15.89 -15.15 1.83
CA ARG A 106 -17.34 -15.10 2.07
C ARG A 106 -18.08 -16.07 1.16
N ASN A 107 -17.77 -16.05 -0.13
CA ASN A 107 -18.42 -16.91 -1.13
C ASN A 107 -18.13 -18.38 -0.87
N HIS A 108 -16.88 -18.74 -0.55
CA HIS A 108 -16.51 -20.13 -0.27
C HIS A 108 -17.21 -20.65 0.99
N MET A 109 -17.20 -19.90 2.09
CA MET A 109 -17.89 -20.30 3.32
C MET A 109 -19.40 -20.42 3.11
N GLN A 110 -20.00 -19.52 2.33
CA GLN A 110 -21.43 -19.58 2.02
C GLN A 110 -21.75 -20.78 1.11
N ALA A 111 -20.89 -21.10 0.13
CA ALA A 111 -21.05 -22.28 -0.71
C ALA A 111 -20.92 -23.58 0.10
N THR A 112 -19.87 -23.73 0.91
CA THR A 112 -19.67 -24.90 1.78
C THR A 112 -20.83 -25.07 2.75
N LEU A 113 -21.37 -23.97 3.29
CA LEU A 113 -22.56 -24.03 4.13
C LEU A 113 -23.79 -24.55 3.38
N VAL A 114 -24.02 -24.08 2.16
CA VAL A 114 -25.17 -24.51 1.33
C VAL A 114 -25.03 -25.99 0.93
N GLU A 115 -23.83 -26.44 0.62
CA GLU A 115 -23.55 -27.86 0.33
C GLU A 115 -23.78 -28.73 1.58
N ALA A 116 -23.28 -28.29 2.73
CA ALA A 116 -23.47 -28.99 3.99
C ALA A 116 -24.94 -29.06 4.39
N THR A 117 -25.74 -28.00 4.22
CA THR A 117 -27.19 -28.04 4.50
C THR A 117 -27.96 -28.91 3.52
N ARG A 118 -27.62 -28.90 2.22
CA ARG A 118 -28.23 -29.80 1.23
C ARG A 118 -27.95 -31.26 1.51
N ALA A 119 -26.76 -31.61 2.00
CA ALA A 119 -26.44 -32.98 2.39
C ALA A 119 -27.39 -33.52 3.50
N PHE A 120 -27.88 -32.65 4.40
CA PHE A 120 -28.89 -33.04 5.39
C PHE A 120 -30.29 -33.23 4.79
N GLU A 121 -30.71 -32.38 3.86
CA GLU A 121 -32.03 -32.48 3.23
C GLU A 121 -32.18 -33.76 2.41
N VAL A 122 -31.12 -34.18 1.72
CA VAL A 122 -31.12 -35.44 0.93
C VAL A 122 -31.17 -36.66 1.84
N THR A 123 -30.44 -36.65 2.96
CA THR A 123 -30.40 -37.77 3.92
C THR A 123 -31.68 -37.88 4.78
N GLY A 124 -32.45 -36.79 4.89
CA GLY A 124 -33.73 -36.74 5.63
C GLY A 124 -34.97 -37.20 4.86
N SER A 125 -34.87 -37.51 3.57
CA SER A 125 -36.03 -37.86 2.73
C SER A 125 -36.51 -39.32 2.86
N GLY A 126 -35.88 -40.13 3.75
CA GLY A 126 -36.20 -41.55 3.94
C GLY A 126 -36.91 -41.95 5.23
N ALA A 127 -37.14 -41.06 6.21
CA ALA A 127 -37.72 -41.44 7.50
C ALA A 127 -38.86 -40.52 7.94
N GLN A 128 -40.07 -41.08 7.92
CA GLN A 128 -41.32 -40.48 8.36
C GLN A 128 -41.26 -39.95 9.80
N ARG A 129 -41.93 -38.82 10.01
CA ARG A 129 -42.70 -38.44 11.22
C ARG A 129 -42.08 -38.84 12.58
N SER A 130 -41.20 -37.99 13.13
CA SER A 130 -41.21 -37.71 14.57
C SER A 130 -40.45 -36.43 14.86
N GLY A 131 -41.09 -35.49 15.55
CA GLY A 131 -40.54 -34.18 15.86
C GLY A 131 -39.50 -34.23 16.97
N VAL A 132 -38.29 -34.70 16.66
CA VAL A 132 -37.04 -34.40 17.41
C VAL A 132 -35.89 -34.55 16.42
N LEU A 133 -35.18 -33.45 16.12
CA LEU A 133 -33.91 -33.50 15.37
C LEU A 133 -32.95 -34.48 16.07
N PRO A 134 -32.48 -35.56 15.41
CA PRO A 134 -31.53 -36.47 16.03
C PRO A 134 -30.19 -35.75 16.22
N LYS A 135 -29.74 -35.65 17.47
CA LYS A 135 -28.47 -35.03 17.90
C LYS A 135 -27.20 -35.70 17.33
N THR A 136 -27.34 -36.77 16.54
CA THR A 136 -26.25 -37.66 16.12
C THR A 136 -25.56 -37.29 14.81
N ASP A 137 -26.21 -36.57 13.88
CA ASP A 137 -25.63 -36.30 12.54
C ASP A 137 -25.03 -34.89 12.37
N VAL A 138 -24.99 -34.07 13.42
CA VAL A 138 -24.38 -32.72 13.38
C VAL A 138 -22.85 -32.80 13.33
N SER A 139 -22.27 -33.90 13.82
CA SER A 139 -20.82 -34.10 13.92
C SER A 139 -20.05 -34.06 12.58
N PRO A 140 -20.48 -34.77 11.50
CA PRO A 140 -19.77 -34.73 10.21
C PRO A 140 -19.80 -33.36 9.53
N CYS A 141 -20.92 -32.63 9.61
CA CYS A 141 -21.01 -31.26 9.06
C CYS A 141 -20.10 -30.28 9.79
N LEU A 142 -20.03 -30.35 11.12
CA LEU A 142 -19.06 -29.57 11.89
C LEU A 142 -17.62 -29.96 11.53
N GLN A 143 -17.38 -31.22 11.16
CA GLN A 143 -16.08 -31.70 10.71
C GLN A 143 -15.70 -31.17 9.32
N GLU A 144 -16.65 -31.09 8.38
CA GLU A 144 -16.43 -30.50 7.06
C GLU A 144 -16.27 -28.98 7.12
N LEU A 145 -17.11 -28.30 7.90
CA LEU A 145 -17.00 -26.86 8.14
C LEU A 145 -15.69 -26.49 8.83
N SER A 146 -15.24 -27.29 9.80
CA SER A 146 -13.94 -27.05 10.44
C SER A 146 -12.76 -27.28 9.50
N ARG A 147 -12.82 -28.29 8.61
CA ARG A 147 -11.80 -28.47 7.56
C ARG A 147 -11.77 -27.30 6.59
N ALA A 148 -12.93 -26.84 6.11
CA ALA A 148 -13.02 -25.69 5.23
C ALA A 148 -12.50 -24.40 5.91
N ALA A 149 -12.82 -24.20 7.19
CA ALA A 149 -12.30 -23.07 7.96
C ALA A 149 -10.76 -23.11 8.11
N VAL A 150 -10.17 -24.30 8.25
CA VAL A 150 -8.70 -24.48 8.29
C VAL A 150 -8.06 -24.12 6.95
N VAL A 151 -8.63 -24.58 5.83
CA VAL A 151 -8.12 -24.26 4.49
C VAL A 151 -8.17 -22.75 4.23
N LEU A 152 -9.30 -22.11 4.56
CA LEU A 152 -9.45 -20.66 4.46
C LEU A 152 -8.50 -19.89 5.37
N GLY A 153 -8.24 -20.39 6.58
CA GLY A 153 -7.24 -19.83 7.47
C GLY A 153 -5.83 -19.88 6.87
N TYR A 154 -5.48 -20.98 6.20
CA TYR A 154 -4.21 -21.12 5.50
C TYR A 154 -4.09 -20.19 4.28
N GLU A 155 -5.14 -20.10 3.45
CA GLU A 155 -5.17 -19.19 2.29
C GLU A 155 -5.05 -17.72 2.71
N LEU A 156 -5.65 -17.35 3.84
CA LEU A 156 -5.50 -16.04 4.44
C LEU A 156 -4.06 -15.77 4.85
N ASP A 157 -3.43 -16.70 5.56
CA ASP A 157 -2.07 -16.50 6.04
C ASP A 157 -1.08 -16.35 4.87
N LEU A 158 -1.27 -17.14 3.81
CA LEU A 158 -0.51 -17.02 2.57
C LEU A 158 -0.74 -15.65 1.90
N SER A 159 -2.00 -15.22 1.82
CA SER A 159 -2.39 -13.93 1.24
C SER A 159 -1.83 -12.74 2.03
N LEU A 160 -1.89 -12.80 3.35
CA LEU A 160 -1.30 -11.80 4.24
C LEU A 160 0.22 -11.77 4.10
N THR A 161 0.87 -12.93 3.98
CA THR A 161 2.32 -13.03 3.76
C THR A 161 2.72 -12.40 2.43
N ASN A 162 1.98 -12.69 1.35
CA ASN A 162 2.22 -12.07 0.04
C ASN A 162 1.98 -10.56 0.07
N ALA A 163 0.93 -10.10 0.75
CA ALA A 163 0.65 -8.67 0.93
C ALA A 163 1.77 -7.95 1.72
N ARG A 164 2.31 -8.59 2.77
CA ARG A 164 3.47 -8.09 3.53
C ARG A 164 4.70 -7.95 2.63
N ARG A 165 5.01 -8.99 1.86
CA ARG A 165 6.15 -8.98 0.93
C ARG A 165 6.01 -7.90 -0.14
N HIS A 166 4.81 -7.74 -0.72
CA HIS A 166 4.53 -6.67 -1.68
C HIS A 166 4.71 -5.28 -1.05
N ASN A 167 4.26 -5.10 0.19
CA ASN A 167 4.45 -3.84 0.93
C ASN A 167 5.93 -3.51 1.14
N GLU A 168 6.74 -4.49 1.52
CA GLU A 168 8.19 -4.34 1.69
C GLU A 168 8.86 -3.94 0.39
N GLN A 169 8.53 -4.62 -0.71
CA GLN A 169 9.03 -4.27 -2.05
C GLN A 169 8.63 -2.85 -2.45
N SER A 170 7.40 -2.43 -2.16
CA SER A 170 6.96 -1.06 -2.44
C SER A 170 7.69 -0.03 -1.58
N CYS A 171 7.98 -0.33 -0.31
CA CYS A 171 8.83 0.50 0.54
C CYS A 171 10.25 0.64 -0.03
N GLU A 172 10.84 -0.46 -0.51
CA GLU A 172 12.18 -0.47 -1.11
C GLU A 172 12.21 0.33 -2.41
N ARG A 173 11.21 0.15 -3.29
CA ARG A 173 11.07 0.91 -4.53
C ARG A 173 10.94 2.40 -4.27
N LEU A 174 10.09 2.80 -3.32
CA LEU A 174 9.95 4.19 -2.91
C LEU A 174 11.30 4.76 -2.45
N THR A 175 11.99 4.04 -1.57
CA THR A 175 13.30 4.44 -1.03
C THR A 175 14.35 4.59 -2.14
N SER A 176 14.41 3.64 -3.07
CA SER A 176 15.32 3.69 -4.21
C SER A 176 15.01 4.86 -5.14
N CYS A 177 13.73 5.09 -5.44
CA CYS A 177 13.28 6.19 -6.29
C CYS A 177 13.61 7.55 -5.67
N THR A 178 13.25 7.77 -4.41
CA THR A 178 13.52 9.04 -3.72
C THR A 178 15.02 9.29 -3.56
N SER A 179 15.81 8.24 -3.25
CA SER A 179 17.28 8.36 -3.17
C SER A 179 17.90 8.76 -4.50
N ARG A 180 17.43 8.18 -5.61
CA ARG A 180 17.90 8.53 -6.96
C ARG A 180 17.53 9.96 -7.33
N ALA A 181 16.29 10.37 -7.05
CA ALA A 181 15.83 11.74 -7.29
C ALA A 181 16.64 12.77 -6.50
N ARG A 182 16.97 12.48 -5.24
CA ARG A 182 17.82 13.33 -4.40
C ARG A 182 19.22 13.50 -4.98
N ARG A 183 19.91 12.39 -5.31
CA ARG A 183 21.25 12.44 -5.93
C ARG A 183 21.26 13.25 -7.22
N HIS A 184 20.31 12.98 -8.11
CA HIS A 184 20.20 13.73 -9.36
C HIS A 184 19.98 15.23 -9.13
N THR A 185 19.20 15.59 -8.10
CA THR A 185 18.99 16.99 -7.73
C THR A 185 20.27 17.62 -7.22
N GLU A 186 21.05 16.92 -6.39
CA GLU A 186 22.34 17.40 -5.90
C GLU A 186 23.33 17.65 -7.04
N ASP A 187 23.43 16.71 -7.99
CA ASP A 187 24.29 16.85 -9.17
C ASP A 187 23.91 18.09 -10.01
N VAL A 188 22.60 18.30 -10.22
CA VAL A 188 22.09 19.46 -10.98
C VAL A 188 22.34 20.78 -10.25
N VAL A 189 22.21 20.80 -8.92
CA VAL A 189 22.50 21.99 -8.11
C VAL A 189 23.99 22.34 -8.15
N ILE A 190 24.87 21.33 -8.07
CA ILE A 190 26.33 21.53 -8.20
C ILE A 190 26.67 22.10 -9.58
N ALA A 191 26.15 21.50 -10.66
CA ALA A 191 26.40 21.98 -12.02
C ALA A 191 25.91 23.42 -12.23
N LEU A 192 24.74 23.78 -11.69
CA LEU A 192 24.21 25.13 -11.78
C LEU A 192 25.03 26.14 -10.97
N ARG A 193 25.57 25.72 -9.82
CA ARG A 193 26.50 26.54 -9.03
C ARG A 193 27.77 26.85 -9.83
N ASP A 194 28.33 25.86 -10.51
CA ASP A 194 29.51 26.06 -11.36
C ASP A 194 29.22 26.98 -12.55
N GLN A 195 28.05 26.85 -13.18
CA GLN A 195 27.59 27.75 -14.25
C GLN A 195 27.45 29.20 -13.77
N LEU A 196 26.90 29.43 -12.57
CA LEU A 196 26.81 30.77 -11.99
C LEU A 196 28.20 31.40 -11.79
N TYR A 197 29.17 30.63 -11.30
CA TYR A 197 30.54 31.12 -11.17
C TYR A 197 31.16 31.41 -12.54
N GLN A 198 30.98 30.52 -13.53
CA GLN A 198 31.47 30.76 -14.90
C GLN A 198 30.88 32.01 -15.52
N CYS A 199 29.57 32.27 -15.34
CA CYS A 199 28.94 33.46 -15.92
C CYS A 199 29.46 34.78 -15.33
N VAL A 200 29.93 34.75 -14.07
CA VAL A 200 30.43 35.95 -13.37
C VAL A 200 31.92 36.19 -13.64
N TYR A 201 32.70 35.13 -13.85
CA TYR A 201 34.15 35.19 -14.02
C TYR A 201 34.64 34.94 -15.46
N ALA A 202 33.73 34.76 -16.43
CA ALA A 202 34.03 34.73 -17.87
C ALA A 202 34.17 36.15 -18.43
#